data_AF-A0A3S3NLH1-F1
#
_entry.id   AF-A0A3S3NLH1-F1
#
_cell.length_a   1.000
_cell.length_b   1.000
_cell.length_c   1.000
_cell.angle_alpha   90.00
_cell.angle_beta   90.00
_cell.angle_gamma   90.00
#
_symmetry.space_group_name_H-M   'P 1'
#
loop_
_entity.id
_entity.type
_entity.pdbx_description
1 polymer ?
#
loop_
_entity_poly.entity_id
_entity_poly.type
_entity_poly.pdbx_seq_one_letter_code
_entity_poly.pdbx_strand_id
1 'polypeptide(L)'
;MGFFGTRGRVYKPIEEIDLSPDSKETYLRANVKVNVCIYGKCLKFTYLSAVSTLISFAEFEEPPVFLPKYSSEDAVLKEQESQCVEPDLSPSEQVQQAMHCLPLGQETVLSDPASNFHRWTIQDYSRAYSSGITTPLKNVIEIIECEHSDMAAIVAFSLILIVVNQWMKNDLSEIFEHAQLFGGTWPGAYSALCFSCGYFAYDQWDMLHYRLYSGWIPSILVHHLILLVCFTLALYRNVTINYLILTLICELHSIFLHVRKVRRMAGVRDAKSTVVKVEWMVNWITFFVARLASHILITYKTCMNLLNVFLGLDLLKAYRREKNDQLKRQE
;
A
#
# COMPACT_ATOMS: atom_id res chain seq x y z
N MET A 1 21.59 7.10 -44.98
CA MET A 1 20.79 6.52 -46.08
C MET A 1 19.39 7.07 -45.98
N GLY A 2 19.15 8.22 -46.64
CA GLY A 2 17.81 8.78 -46.86
C GLY A 2 17.48 8.60 -48.34
N PHE A 3 16.61 7.66 -48.65
CA PHE A 3 16.09 7.40 -49.99
C PHE A 3 14.63 6.94 -49.80
N PHE A 4 13.72 7.57 -50.53
CA PHE A 4 12.25 7.63 -50.35
C PHE A 4 11.76 8.74 -49.42
N GLY A 5 11.63 9.95 -50.00
CA GLY A 5 10.79 11.00 -49.45
C GLY A 5 9.32 10.55 -49.47
N THR A 6 8.80 10.16 -48.31
CA THR A 6 7.36 10.09 -48.08
C THR A 6 6.84 11.53 -48.13
N ARG A 7 6.09 11.89 -49.17
CA ARG A 7 5.32 13.15 -49.21
C ARG A 7 4.47 13.22 -47.94
N GLY A 8 4.59 14.30 -47.18
CA GLY A 8 3.70 14.58 -46.06
C GLY A 8 2.24 14.57 -46.52
N ARG A 9 1.34 14.06 -45.68
CA ARG A 9 -0.10 14.20 -45.95
C ARG A 9 -0.53 15.58 -45.46
N VAL A 10 -1.07 16.39 -46.36
CA VAL A 10 -1.74 17.65 -46.02
C VAL A 10 -3.16 17.29 -45.59
N TYR A 11 -3.53 17.66 -44.37
CA TYR A 11 -4.88 17.47 -43.84
C TYR A 11 -5.68 18.74 -44.12
N LYS A 12 -6.86 18.55 -44.71
CA LYS A 12 -7.78 19.63 -45.04
C LYS A 12 -8.49 20.16 -43.78
N PRO A 13 -8.97 21.41 -43.81
CA PRO A 13 -9.83 21.95 -42.77
C PRO A 13 -11.08 21.11 -42.58
N ILE A 14 -11.59 21.03 -41.36
CA ILE A 14 -12.75 20.20 -41.01
C ILE A 14 -14.01 20.59 -41.80
N GLU A 15 -14.14 21.85 -42.18
CA GLU A 15 -15.26 22.37 -42.98
C GLU A 15 -15.28 21.83 -44.42
N GLU A 16 -14.14 21.34 -44.91
CA GLU A 16 -13.99 20.79 -46.27
C GLU A 16 -14.07 19.25 -46.31
N ILE A 17 -14.24 18.61 -45.15
CA ILE A 17 -14.31 17.16 -45.03
C ILE A 17 -15.75 16.69 -45.23
N ASP A 18 -15.95 15.79 -46.18
CA ASP A 18 -17.24 15.12 -46.37
C ASP A 18 -17.43 14.04 -45.31
N LEU A 19 -18.39 14.25 -44.41
CA LEU A 19 -18.79 13.30 -43.37
C LEU A 19 -20.05 12.51 -43.73
N SER A 20 -20.47 12.53 -45.00
CA SER A 20 -21.63 11.78 -45.47
C SER A 20 -21.39 10.26 -45.41
N PRO A 21 -22.46 9.44 -45.43
CA PRO A 21 -22.34 7.98 -45.40
C PRO A 21 -21.54 7.39 -46.57
N ASP A 22 -21.45 8.10 -47.69
CA ASP A 22 -20.71 7.71 -48.90
C ASP A 22 -19.28 8.27 -48.92
N SER A 23 -18.84 8.92 -47.84
CA SER A 23 -17.51 9.50 -47.73
C SER A 23 -16.42 8.44 -47.83
N LYS A 24 -15.28 8.85 -48.40
CA LYS A 24 -14.07 8.02 -48.49
C LYS A 24 -13.17 8.17 -47.27
N GLU A 25 -13.60 8.92 -46.27
CA GLU A 25 -12.84 9.14 -45.05
C GLU A 25 -12.80 7.87 -44.22
N THR A 26 -11.59 7.49 -43.79
CA THR A 26 -11.37 6.22 -43.10
C THR A 26 -11.05 6.47 -41.63
N TYR A 27 -11.77 5.79 -40.74
CA TYR A 27 -11.50 5.85 -39.31
C TYR A 27 -10.12 5.23 -39.00
N LEU A 28 -9.16 6.07 -38.64
CA LEU A 28 -7.82 5.62 -38.25
C LEU A 28 -7.85 5.04 -36.84
N ARG A 29 -7.73 3.72 -36.72
CA ARG A 29 -7.58 3.07 -35.41
C ARG A 29 -6.19 3.33 -34.84
N ALA A 30 -6.11 3.90 -33.64
CA ALA A 30 -4.85 4.11 -32.95
C ALA A 30 -4.09 2.78 -32.78
N ASN A 31 -2.90 2.68 -33.37
CA ASN A 31 -2.01 1.51 -33.26
C ASN A 31 -0.77 1.91 -32.44
N VAL A 32 -0.93 1.93 -31.12
CA VAL A 32 0.15 2.22 -30.19
C VAL A 32 0.77 0.88 -29.77
N LYS A 33 1.96 0.59 -30.31
CA LYS A 33 2.76 -0.56 -29.88
C LYS A 33 3.88 -0.08 -28.97
N VAL A 34 3.84 -0.50 -27.71
CA VAL A 34 4.90 -0.23 -26.73
C VAL A 34 5.73 -1.49 -26.58
N ASN A 35 6.98 -1.46 -27.05
CA ASN A 35 7.95 -2.51 -26.78
C ASN A 35 8.80 -2.10 -25.57
N VAL A 36 8.72 -2.89 -24.50
CA VAL A 36 9.54 -2.74 -23.30
C VAL A 36 10.70 -3.72 -23.39
N CYS A 37 11.90 -3.21 -23.65
CA CYS A 37 13.14 -4.01 -23.61
C CYS A 37 13.96 -3.67 -22.36
N ILE A 38 14.28 -4.69 -21.57
CA ILE A 38 15.18 -4.58 -20.41
C ILE A 38 16.57 -5.03 -20.85
N TYR A 39 17.51 -4.10 -21.02
CA TYR A 39 18.93 -4.40 -21.19
C TYR A 39 19.73 -3.74 -20.07
N GLY A 40 20.40 -4.55 -19.24
CA GLY A 40 21.45 -4.10 -18.32
C GLY A 40 21.09 -2.92 -17.42
N LYS A 41 20.02 -3.05 -16.62
CA LYS A 41 19.50 -2.05 -15.64
C LYS A 41 18.90 -0.76 -16.23
N CYS A 42 18.83 -0.60 -17.55
CA CYS A 42 18.13 0.55 -18.16
C CYS A 42 16.84 0.10 -18.85
N LEU A 43 15.72 0.73 -18.46
CA LEU A 43 14.42 0.57 -19.11
C LEU A 43 14.37 1.52 -20.33
N LYS A 44 14.37 0.98 -21.55
CA LYS A 44 14.24 1.78 -22.77
C LYS A 44 12.85 1.54 -23.36
N PHE A 45 12.00 2.58 -23.35
CA PHE A 45 10.72 2.56 -24.04
C PHE A 45 10.96 3.01 -25.49
N THR A 46 10.82 2.09 -26.45
CA THR A 46 10.83 2.47 -27.87
C THR A 46 9.39 2.74 -28.29
N TYR A 47 9.01 4.02 -28.35
CA TYR A 47 7.71 4.43 -28.88
C TYR A 47 7.76 4.42 -30.41
N LEU A 48 7.33 3.31 -31.02
CA LEU A 48 7.04 3.23 -32.45
C LEU A 48 5.52 3.32 -32.59
N SER A 49 5.01 4.54 -32.59
CA SER A 49 3.57 4.79 -32.78
C SER A 49 3.33 5.61 -34.04
N ALA A 50 2.21 5.35 -34.71
CA ALA A 50 1.75 6.14 -35.84
C ALA A 50 1.59 7.65 -35.49
N VAL A 51 1.53 7.98 -34.20
CA VAL A 51 1.48 9.35 -33.68
C VAL A 51 2.75 10.13 -34.00
N SER A 52 3.94 9.51 -33.92
CA SER A 52 5.20 10.20 -34.28
C SER A 52 5.22 10.56 -35.77
N THR A 53 4.65 9.70 -36.61
CA THR A 53 4.52 9.96 -38.05
C THR A 53 3.53 11.08 -38.32
N LEU A 54 2.40 11.12 -37.60
CA LEU A 54 1.41 12.18 -37.70
C LEU A 54 2.02 13.54 -37.32
N ILE A 55 2.72 13.62 -36.17
CA ILE A 55 3.29 14.88 -35.69
C ILE A 55 4.45 15.38 -36.56
N SER A 56 5.26 14.47 -37.13
CA SER A 56 6.48 14.86 -37.84
C SER A 56 6.30 15.08 -39.34
N PHE A 57 5.24 14.53 -39.95
CA PHE A 57 5.05 14.54 -41.42
C PHE A 57 3.64 14.99 -41.87
N ALA A 58 2.73 15.33 -40.95
CA ALA A 58 1.45 15.94 -41.32
C ALA A 58 1.58 17.46 -41.38
N GLU A 59 0.98 18.05 -42.40
CA GLU A 59 0.82 19.50 -42.52
C GLU A 59 -0.66 19.83 -42.26
N PHE A 60 -0.91 20.72 -41.31
CA PHE A 60 -2.26 21.17 -40.94
C PHE A 60 -2.44 22.59 -41.43
N GLU A 61 -3.52 22.84 -42.17
CA GLU A 61 -3.84 24.18 -42.68
C GLU A 61 -4.47 25.09 -41.60
N GLU A 62 -5.11 24.51 -40.59
CA GLU A 62 -5.74 25.22 -39.48
C GLU A 62 -4.71 25.76 -38.46
N PRO A 63 -4.92 26.96 -37.90
CA PRO A 63 -4.08 27.49 -36.83
C PRO A 63 -4.28 26.72 -35.51
N PRO A 64 -3.23 26.59 -34.66
CA PRO A 64 -3.33 25.84 -33.42
C PRO A 64 -4.29 26.49 -32.42
N VAL A 65 -5.18 25.68 -31.85
CA VAL A 65 -6.09 26.06 -30.76
C VAL A 65 -5.51 25.56 -29.44
N PHE A 66 -4.92 26.45 -28.65
CA PHE A 66 -4.28 26.12 -27.36
C PHE A 66 -5.27 26.02 -26.19
N LEU A 67 -6.42 26.67 -26.29
CA LEU A 67 -7.49 26.65 -25.30
C LEU A 67 -8.81 26.36 -26.01
N PRO A 68 -9.70 25.55 -25.42
CA PRO A 68 -11.05 25.38 -25.95
C PRO A 68 -11.71 26.74 -26.18
N LYS A 69 -12.12 27.02 -27.42
CA LYS A 69 -12.88 28.22 -27.79
C LYS A 69 -14.30 27.77 -28.10
N TYR A 70 -15.24 28.22 -27.29
CA TYR A 70 -16.67 27.97 -27.50
C TYR A 70 -17.28 29.17 -28.23
N SER A 71 -18.20 28.92 -29.15
CA SER A 71 -18.92 30.01 -29.81
C SER A 71 -19.84 30.69 -28.78
N SER A 72 -20.09 31.98 -28.95
CA SER A 72 -21.03 32.71 -28.08
C SER A 72 -22.48 32.20 -28.19
N GLU A 73 -22.82 31.49 -29.26
CA GLU A 73 -24.12 30.83 -29.43
C GLU A 73 -24.23 29.58 -28.55
N ASP A 74 -23.15 28.81 -28.40
CA ASP A 74 -23.07 27.67 -27.48
C ASP A 74 -23.17 28.11 -26.01
N ALA A 75 -22.69 29.31 -25.68
CA ALA A 75 -22.79 29.89 -24.34
C ALA A 75 -24.23 30.31 -23.97
N VAL A 76 -25.14 30.39 -24.95
CA VAL A 76 -26.54 30.83 -24.78
C VAL A 76 -27.53 29.68 -25.01
N LEU A 77 -27.06 28.48 -25.34
CA LEU A 77 -27.88 27.26 -25.29
C LEU A 77 -28.31 27.03 -23.85
N LYS A 78 -29.48 27.58 -23.49
CA LYS A 78 -30.13 27.29 -22.22
C LYS A 78 -30.51 25.82 -22.25
N GLU A 79 -29.72 25.01 -21.55
CA GLU A 79 -30.06 23.61 -21.29
C GLU A 79 -31.49 23.56 -20.74
N GLN A 80 -32.37 22.87 -21.45
CA GLN A 80 -33.76 22.71 -21.03
C GLN A 80 -33.79 21.90 -19.73
N GLU A 81 -34.66 22.29 -18.79
CA GLU A 81 -34.81 21.66 -17.47
C GLU A 81 -33.60 21.79 -16.51
N SER A 82 -32.75 22.81 -16.72
CA SER A 82 -31.67 23.17 -15.80
C SER A 82 -32.03 24.36 -14.90
N GLN A 83 -31.46 24.40 -13.69
CA GLN A 83 -31.57 25.54 -12.78
C GLN A 83 -30.26 26.34 -12.80
N CYS A 84 -30.30 27.59 -13.27
CA CYS A 84 -29.13 28.46 -13.25
C CYS A 84 -28.85 28.95 -11.83
N VAL A 85 -27.63 28.71 -11.36
CA VAL A 85 -27.10 29.23 -10.09
C VAL A 85 -26.33 30.52 -10.39
N GLU A 86 -26.56 31.58 -9.61
CA GLU A 86 -25.83 32.83 -9.81
C GLU A 86 -24.33 32.66 -9.47
N PRO A 87 -23.42 33.21 -10.29
CA PRO A 87 -21.97 32.99 -10.15
C PRO A 87 -21.38 33.59 -8.87
N ASP A 88 -22.05 34.57 -8.26
CA ASP A 88 -21.54 35.32 -7.11
C ASP A 88 -21.97 34.72 -5.75
N LEU A 89 -22.74 33.61 -5.75
CA LEU A 89 -23.21 32.97 -4.52
C LEU A 89 -22.08 32.30 -3.75
N SER A 90 -22.17 32.33 -2.42
CA SER A 90 -21.22 31.61 -1.57
C SER A 90 -21.36 30.08 -1.74
N PRO A 91 -20.29 29.30 -1.50
CA PRO A 91 -20.36 27.84 -1.63
C PRO A 91 -21.48 27.19 -0.78
N SER A 92 -21.85 27.74 0.38
CA SER A 92 -22.96 27.17 1.16
C SER A 92 -24.33 27.44 0.54
N GLU A 93 -24.53 28.62 -0.05
CA GLU A 93 -25.78 28.97 -0.74
C GLU A 93 -25.94 28.15 -2.02
N GLN A 94 -24.85 27.93 -2.76
CA GLN A 94 -24.84 27.02 -3.90
C GLN A 94 -25.23 25.60 -3.50
N VAL A 95 -24.70 25.09 -2.38
CA VAL A 95 -25.09 23.78 -1.85
C VAL A 95 -26.57 23.74 -1.47
N GLN A 96 -27.12 24.79 -0.86
CA GLN A 96 -28.54 24.85 -0.54
C GLN A 96 -29.42 24.80 -1.80
N GLN A 97 -29.06 25.54 -2.84
CA GLN A 97 -29.78 25.48 -4.12
C GLN A 97 -29.68 24.08 -4.76
N ALA A 98 -28.48 23.48 -4.75
CA ALA A 98 -28.28 22.11 -5.26
C ALA A 98 -29.12 21.08 -4.49
N MET A 99 -29.31 21.25 -3.18
CA MET A 99 -30.17 20.38 -2.37
C MET A 99 -31.64 20.42 -2.81
N HIS A 100 -32.13 21.52 -3.38
CA HIS A 100 -33.48 21.62 -3.93
C HIS A 100 -33.64 20.93 -5.29
N CYS A 101 -32.54 20.78 -6.04
CA CYS A 101 -32.51 20.06 -7.32
C CYS A 101 -32.40 18.54 -7.14
N LEU A 102 -31.99 18.07 -5.96
CA LEU A 102 -31.90 16.65 -5.67
C LEU A 102 -33.31 16.08 -5.39
N PRO A 103 -33.59 14.83 -5.83
CA PRO A 103 -34.84 14.18 -5.46
C PRO A 103 -34.95 14.15 -3.94
N LEU A 104 -36.11 14.55 -3.40
CA LEU A 104 -36.42 14.51 -1.97
C LEU A 104 -36.03 13.13 -1.46
N GLY A 105 -34.92 13.09 -0.73
CA GLY A 105 -34.20 11.85 -0.44
C GLY A 105 -35.18 10.83 0.12
N GLN A 106 -35.48 9.81 -0.69
CA GLN A 106 -36.25 8.66 -0.27
C GLN A 106 -35.66 8.25 1.08
N GLU A 107 -36.49 8.17 2.12
CA GLU A 107 -36.05 7.57 3.37
C GLU A 107 -35.62 6.16 2.99
N THR A 108 -34.33 5.98 2.73
CA THR A 108 -33.70 4.68 2.68
C THR A 108 -33.87 4.18 4.09
N VAL A 109 -35.00 3.51 4.31
CA VAL A 109 -35.30 2.77 5.51
C VAL A 109 -34.06 1.93 5.72
N LEU A 110 -33.32 2.27 6.77
CA LEU A 110 -32.04 1.67 7.19
C LEU A 110 -32.19 0.17 7.58
N SER A 111 -33.21 -0.51 7.07
CA SER A 111 -33.77 -1.73 7.62
C SER A 111 -34.47 -2.63 6.61
N ASP A 112 -34.27 -2.49 5.28
CA ASP A 112 -34.73 -3.54 4.34
C ASP A 112 -33.60 -4.56 4.09
N PRO A 113 -33.69 -5.79 4.64
CA PRO A 113 -32.69 -6.84 4.43
C PRO A 113 -32.62 -7.36 2.99
N ALA A 114 -33.54 -6.95 2.10
CA ALA A 114 -33.52 -7.28 0.68
C ALA A 114 -32.80 -6.23 -0.19
N SER A 115 -32.30 -5.13 0.39
CA SER A 115 -31.70 -4.05 -0.38
C SER A 115 -30.28 -4.43 -0.87
N ASN A 116 -30.02 -4.20 -2.16
CA ASN A 116 -28.74 -4.47 -2.83
C ASN A 116 -27.56 -3.75 -2.14
N PHE A 117 -26.30 -4.02 -2.44
CA PHE A 117 -25.21 -3.20 -1.90
C PHE A 117 -25.28 -1.76 -2.46
N HIS A 118 -25.33 -0.73 -1.59
CA HIS A 118 -25.23 0.68 -2.00
C HIS A 118 -24.21 1.43 -1.15
N ARG A 119 -23.51 2.37 -1.79
CA ARG A 119 -22.52 3.22 -1.14
C ARG A 119 -23.21 4.39 -0.47
N TRP A 120 -22.75 4.74 0.73
CA TRP A 120 -23.22 5.93 1.44
C TRP A 120 -22.95 7.19 0.61
N THR A 121 -23.96 8.05 0.51
CA THR A 121 -23.88 9.37 -0.13
C THR A 121 -23.51 10.46 0.87
N ILE A 122 -23.15 11.65 0.37
CA ILE A 122 -22.88 12.83 1.22
C ILE A 122 -24.10 13.18 2.09
N GLN A 123 -25.31 13.01 1.56
CA GLN A 123 -26.56 13.28 2.29
C GLN A 123 -26.78 12.28 3.44
N ASP A 124 -26.44 11.00 3.25
CA ASP A 124 -26.53 9.99 4.30
C ASP A 124 -25.60 10.32 5.47
N TYR A 125 -24.36 10.73 5.19
CA TYR A 125 -23.42 11.19 6.21
C TYR A 125 -23.94 12.44 6.94
N SER A 126 -24.43 13.44 6.21
CA SER A 126 -25.00 14.67 6.79
C SER A 126 -26.18 14.37 7.72
N ARG A 127 -27.08 13.47 7.30
CA ARG A 127 -28.23 13.01 8.09
C ARG A 127 -27.79 12.22 9.32
N ALA A 128 -26.80 11.33 9.19
CA ALA A 128 -26.26 10.54 10.31
C ALA A 128 -25.56 11.41 11.36
N TYR A 129 -24.87 12.48 10.93
CA TYR A 129 -24.29 13.47 11.83
C TYR A 129 -25.37 14.30 12.54
N SER A 130 -26.37 14.78 11.80
CA SER A 130 -27.44 15.63 12.34
C SER A 130 -28.38 14.88 13.29
N SER A 131 -28.60 13.59 13.05
CA SER A 131 -29.40 12.71 13.91
C SER A 131 -28.64 12.16 15.13
N GLY A 132 -27.33 12.42 15.23
CA GLY A 132 -26.50 11.92 16.33
C GLY A 132 -26.21 10.41 16.28
N ILE A 133 -26.52 9.72 15.17
CA ILE A 133 -26.18 8.30 14.97
C ILE A 133 -24.66 8.09 14.98
N THR A 134 -23.93 9.02 14.35
CA THR A 134 -22.46 9.04 14.35
C THR A 134 -21.95 10.48 14.43
N THR A 135 -20.65 10.64 14.66
CA THR A 135 -19.99 11.96 14.68
C THR A 135 -18.90 12.00 13.61
N PRO A 136 -18.56 13.19 13.06
CA PRO A 136 -17.45 13.32 12.12
C PRO A 136 -16.14 12.77 12.68
N LEU A 137 -15.87 13.00 13.97
CA LEU A 137 -14.68 12.49 14.64
C LEU A 137 -14.66 10.95 14.65
N LYS A 138 -15.79 10.31 15.02
CA LYS A 138 -15.90 8.84 15.02
C LYS A 138 -15.69 8.27 13.61
N ASN A 139 -16.30 8.87 12.59
CA ASN A 139 -16.13 8.42 11.20
C ASN A 139 -14.69 8.57 10.71
N VAL A 140 -14.02 9.68 11.05
CA VAL A 140 -12.60 9.89 10.71
C VAL A 140 -11.72 8.85 11.39
N ILE A 141 -11.96 8.56 12.67
CA ILE A 141 -11.23 7.51 13.40
C ILE A 141 -11.42 6.15 12.71
N GLU A 142 -12.65 5.80 12.34
CA GLU A 142 -12.94 4.54 11.63
C GLU A 142 -12.19 4.43 10.30
N ILE A 143 -12.13 5.51 9.52
CA ILE A 143 -11.38 5.55 8.25
C ILE A 143 -9.88 5.34 8.50
N ILE A 144 -9.29 6.09 9.44
CA ILE A 144 -7.87 5.98 9.76
C ILE A 144 -7.53 4.56 10.19
N GLU A 145 -8.35 3.95 11.03
CA GLU A 145 -8.12 2.57 11.48
C GLU A 145 -8.28 1.54 10.37
N CYS A 146 -9.18 1.77 9.40
CA CYS A 146 -9.28 0.94 8.21
C CYS A 146 -7.98 1.00 7.40
N GLU A 147 -7.47 2.20 7.13
CA GLU A 147 -6.20 2.39 6.41
C GLU A 147 -5.02 1.74 7.13
N HIS A 148 -4.94 1.88 8.46
CA HIS A 148 -3.91 1.20 9.26
C HIS A 148 -4.03 -0.32 9.15
N SER A 149 -5.25 -0.86 9.12
CA SER A 149 -5.48 -2.29 8.96
C SER A 149 -5.06 -2.82 7.58
N ASP A 150 -5.30 -2.03 6.53
CA ASP A 150 -4.94 -2.38 5.15
C ASP A 150 -3.42 -2.41 4.98
N MET A 151 -2.71 -1.41 5.50
CA MET A 151 -1.25 -1.36 5.44
C MET A 151 -0.62 -2.51 6.23
N ALA A 152 -1.16 -2.83 7.41
CA ALA A 152 -0.73 -3.99 8.19
C ALA A 152 -0.96 -5.30 7.44
N ALA A 153 -2.09 -5.45 6.74
CA ALA A 153 -2.40 -6.63 5.93
C ALA A 153 -1.46 -6.79 4.72
N ILE A 154 -1.07 -5.68 4.07
CA ILE A 154 -0.09 -5.69 2.97
C ILE A 154 1.28 -6.15 3.46
N VAL A 155 1.76 -5.61 4.59
CA VAL A 155 3.00 -6.06 5.25
C VAL A 155 2.92 -7.56 5.52
N ALA A 156 1.85 -7.99 6.16
CA ALA A 156 1.62 -9.39 6.52
C ALA A 156 1.68 -10.34 5.33
N PHE A 157 0.96 -10.02 4.27
CA PHE A 157 0.91 -10.81 3.05
C PHE A 157 2.30 -10.91 2.41
N SER A 158 3.05 -9.80 2.37
CA SER A 158 4.42 -9.80 1.86
C SER A 158 5.35 -10.71 2.66
N LEU A 159 5.25 -10.70 3.99
CA LEU A 159 6.05 -11.56 4.88
C LEU A 159 5.71 -13.04 4.69
N ILE A 160 4.42 -13.37 4.65
CA ILE A 160 3.95 -14.75 4.43
C ILE A 160 4.45 -15.26 3.07
N LEU A 161 4.33 -14.46 2.00
CA LEU A 161 4.83 -14.84 0.68
C LEU A 161 6.33 -15.09 0.68
N ILE A 162 7.12 -14.25 1.35
CA ILE A 162 8.57 -14.45 1.47
C ILE A 162 8.86 -15.77 2.17
N VAL A 163 8.24 -16.05 3.32
CA VAL A 163 8.49 -17.26 4.10
C VAL A 163 8.05 -18.51 3.34
N VAL A 164 6.87 -18.49 2.72
CA VAL A 164 6.37 -19.61 1.92
C VAL A 164 7.28 -19.87 0.72
N ASN A 165 7.72 -18.82 0.00
CA ASN A 165 8.65 -18.98 -1.12
C ASN A 165 9.99 -19.60 -0.68
N GLN A 166 10.47 -19.25 0.51
CA GLN A 166 11.69 -19.84 1.06
C GLN A 166 11.50 -21.29 1.51
N TRP A 167 10.34 -21.61 2.10
CA TRP A 167 9.99 -22.99 2.43
C TRP A 167 9.80 -23.86 1.18
N MET A 168 9.24 -23.33 0.10
CA MET A 168 9.13 -24.09 -1.15
C MET A 168 10.49 -24.42 -1.79
N LYS A 169 11.57 -23.71 -1.42
CA LYS A 169 12.91 -23.89 -2.00
C LYS A 169 13.87 -24.66 -1.10
N ASN A 170 13.73 -24.52 0.21
CA ASN A 170 14.63 -25.08 1.21
C ASN A 170 13.83 -25.85 2.26
N ASP A 171 14.44 -26.85 2.89
CA ASP A 171 13.84 -27.50 4.06
C ASP A 171 13.72 -26.53 5.23
N LEU A 172 12.69 -26.71 6.08
CA LEU A 172 12.41 -25.84 7.22
C LEU A 172 13.64 -25.62 8.13
N SER A 173 14.48 -26.64 8.32
CA SER A 173 15.70 -26.54 9.12
C SER A 173 16.75 -25.61 8.52
N GLU A 174 16.85 -25.53 7.20
CA GLU A 174 17.81 -24.69 6.49
C GLU A 174 17.42 -23.21 6.52
N ILE A 175 16.11 -22.91 6.53
CA ILE A 175 15.58 -21.54 6.66
C ILE A 175 16.04 -20.89 7.98
N PHE A 176 16.19 -21.69 9.04
CA PHE A 176 16.62 -21.22 10.37
C PHE A 176 18.15 -21.30 10.60
N GLU A 177 18.95 -21.58 9.56
CA GLU A 177 20.40 -21.60 9.70
C GLU A 177 20.99 -20.20 9.86
N HIS A 178 21.97 -20.05 10.75
CA HIS A 178 22.60 -18.76 11.04
C HIS A 178 23.28 -18.14 9.83
N ALA A 179 23.89 -18.94 8.96
CA ALA A 179 24.55 -18.44 7.76
C ALA A 179 23.54 -17.77 6.80
N GLN A 180 22.38 -18.39 6.58
CA GLN A 180 21.31 -17.83 5.75
C GLN A 180 20.62 -16.63 6.40
N LEU A 181 20.41 -16.66 7.72
CA LEU A 181 19.73 -15.59 8.46
C LEU A 181 20.59 -14.34 8.65
N PHE A 182 21.90 -14.51 8.82
CA PHE A 182 22.84 -13.43 9.13
C PHE A 182 23.48 -12.85 7.87
N GLY A 183 23.95 -13.71 6.96
CA GLY A 183 24.75 -13.33 5.79
C GLY A 183 23.98 -13.18 4.48
N GLY A 184 22.75 -13.68 4.41
CA GLY A 184 21.91 -13.62 3.21
C GLY A 184 20.80 -12.57 3.29
N THR A 185 20.19 -12.26 2.14
CA THR A 185 18.92 -11.53 2.06
C THR A 185 17.99 -12.28 1.12
N TRP A 186 16.82 -12.67 1.60
CA TRP A 186 15.83 -13.37 0.79
C TRP A 186 15.24 -12.43 -0.28
N PRO A 187 14.82 -12.95 -1.44
CA PRO A 187 14.17 -12.13 -2.45
C PRO A 187 12.95 -11.41 -1.87
N GLY A 188 12.93 -10.08 -1.93
CA GLY A 188 11.85 -9.24 -1.40
C GLY A 188 11.96 -8.89 0.09
N ALA A 189 12.84 -9.54 0.87
CA ALA A 189 13.02 -9.27 2.29
C ALA A 189 13.48 -7.84 2.58
N TYR A 190 14.43 -7.33 1.80
CA TYR A 190 14.89 -5.94 1.93
C TYR A 190 13.73 -4.94 1.71
N SER A 191 12.97 -5.11 0.63
CA SER A 191 11.84 -4.23 0.31
C SER A 191 10.72 -4.29 1.35
N ALA A 192 10.40 -5.50 1.83
CA ALA A 192 9.41 -5.70 2.89
C ALA A 192 9.87 -5.05 4.21
N LEU A 193 11.16 -5.15 4.56
CA LEU A 193 11.71 -4.52 5.76
C LEU A 193 11.73 -2.98 5.63
N CYS A 194 12.06 -2.43 4.46
CA CYS A 194 11.97 -0.99 4.20
C CYS A 194 10.53 -0.46 4.38
N PHE A 195 9.56 -1.15 3.77
CA PHE A 195 8.16 -0.77 3.87
C PHE A 195 7.65 -0.86 5.32
N SER A 196 7.98 -1.96 6.01
CA SER A 196 7.67 -2.14 7.43
C SER A 196 8.32 -1.05 8.30
N CYS A 197 9.58 -0.70 8.04
CA CYS A 197 10.28 0.36 8.76
C CYS A 197 9.60 1.73 8.59
N GLY A 198 9.14 2.05 7.38
CA GLY A 198 8.38 3.28 7.12
C GLY A 198 7.04 3.30 7.86
N TYR A 199 6.31 2.18 7.84
CA TYR A 199 5.04 2.04 8.57
C TYR A 199 5.23 2.20 10.09
N PHE A 200 6.20 1.51 10.69
CA PHE A 200 6.51 1.64 12.12
C PHE A 200 6.98 3.05 12.50
N ALA A 201 7.71 3.74 11.61
CA ALA A 201 8.10 5.13 11.83
C ALA A 201 6.89 6.07 11.86
N TYR A 202 5.95 5.87 10.91
CA TYR A 202 4.72 6.63 10.85
C TYR A 202 3.85 6.41 12.09
N ASP A 203 3.61 5.15 12.46
CA ASP A 203 2.82 4.78 13.64
C ASP A 203 3.43 5.34 14.94
N GLN A 204 4.77 5.29 15.07
CA GLN A 204 5.48 5.93 16.18
C GLN A 204 5.29 7.45 16.20
N TRP A 205 5.37 8.12 15.05
CA TRP A 205 5.17 9.55 14.94
C TRP A 205 3.73 9.94 15.28
N ASP A 206 2.75 9.18 14.82
CA ASP A 206 1.32 9.38 15.10
C ASP A 206 1.03 9.27 16.61
N MET A 207 1.55 8.22 17.25
CA MET A 207 1.44 8.04 18.70
C MET A 207 2.05 9.21 19.50
N LEU A 208 3.16 9.77 19.03
CA LEU A 208 3.82 10.93 19.66
C LEU A 208 3.02 12.22 19.45
N HIS A 209 2.56 12.47 18.23
CA HIS A 209 1.86 13.69 17.85
C HIS A 209 0.53 13.83 18.59
N TYR A 210 -0.26 12.75 18.62
CA TYR A 210 -1.57 12.73 19.26
C TYR A 210 -1.52 12.31 20.75
N ARG A 211 -0.32 12.07 21.29
CA ARG A 211 -0.11 11.62 22.68
C ARG A 211 -0.94 10.38 23.04
N LEU A 212 -1.01 9.42 22.13
CA LEU A 212 -1.78 8.17 22.28
C LEU A 212 -1.07 7.14 23.17
N TYR A 213 -0.35 7.61 24.18
CA TYR A 213 0.41 6.77 25.10
C TYR A 213 0.03 7.08 26.54
N SER A 214 0.01 6.05 27.38
CA SER A 214 -0.38 6.15 28.79
C SER A 214 0.74 5.70 29.70
N GLY A 215 0.92 6.40 30.82
CA GLY A 215 1.94 6.10 31.83
C GLY A 215 3.25 6.86 31.65
N TRP A 216 4.12 6.73 32.65
CA TRP A 216 5.43 7.38 32.70
C TRP A 216 6.46 6.75 31.73
N ILE A 217 6.36 5.44 31.51
CA ILE A 217 7.14 4.71 30.50
C ILE A 217 6.15 4.00 29.58
N PRO A 218 5.80 4.60 28.43
CA PRO A 218 4.89 3.96 27.49
C PRO A 218 5.57 2.76 26.83
N SER A 219 5.30 1.57 27.36
CA SER A 219 5.92 0.31 26.91
C SER A 219 5.81 0.06 25.41
N ILE A 220 4.69 0.45 24.79
CA ILE A 220 4.47 0.30 23.35
C ILE A 220 5.36 1.23 22.53
N LEU A 221 5.49 2.48 22.96
CA LEU A 221 6.33 3.49 22.33
C LEU A 221 7.82 3.11 22.40
N VAL A 222 8.25 2.54 23.54
CA VAL A 222 9.61 2.03 23.72
C VAL A 222 9.86 0.80 22.84
N HIS A 223 8.90 -0.12 22.76
CA HIS A 223 8.98 -1.30 21.86
C HIS A 223 9.17 -0.86 20.41
N HIS A 224 8.35 0.05 19.91
CA HIS A 224 8.43 0.57 18.54
C HIS A 224 9.75 1.31 18.29
N LEU A 225 10.25 2.08 19.26
CA LEU A 225 11.56 2.73 19.16
C LEU A 225 12.70 1.69 19.00
N ILE A 226 12.70 0.64 19.82
CA ILE A 226 13.71 -0.43 19.75
C ILE A 226 13.65 -1.12 18.39
N LEU A 227 12.45 -1.47 17.91
CA LEU A 227 12.27 -2.07 16.59
C LEU A 227 12.77 -1.16 15.46
N LEU A 228 12.46 0.14 15.52
CA LEU A 228 12.90 1.11 14.51
C LEU A 228 14.43 1.22 14.45
N VAL A 229 15.10 1.26 15.60
CA VAL A 229 16.57 1.25 15.67
C VAL A 229 17.14 -0.04 15.09
N CYS A 230 16.56 -1.19 15.40
CA CYS A 230 16.98 -2.47 14.84
C CYS A 230 16.79 -2.54 13.32
N PHE A 231 15.64 -2.08 12.80
CA PHE A 231 15.34 -2.09 11.37
C PHE A 231 16.27 -1.16 10.59
N THR A 232 16.44 0.07 11.07
CA THR A 232 17.32 1.05 10.43
C THR A 232 18.78 0.58 10.42
N LEU A 233 19.28 -0.01 11.51
CA LEU A 233 20.63 -0.56 11.57
C LEU A 233 20.83 -1.73 10.59
N ALA A 234 19.86 -2.63 10.51
CA ALA A 234 19.94 -3.77 9.58
C ALA A 234 19.85 -3.34 8.11
N LEU A 235 19.01 -2.36 7.79
CA LEU A 235 18.93 -1.76 6.46
C LEU A 235 20.23 -1.01 6.11
N TYR A 236 20.80 -0.28 7.06
CA TYR A 236 22.05 0.45 6.86
C TYR A 236 23.26 -0.48 6.63
N ARG A 237 23.33 -1.60 7.38
CA ARG A 237 24.45 -2.54 7.29
C ARG A 237 24.24 -3.68 6.30
N ASN A 238 23.01 -3.89 5.82
CA ASN A 238 22.59 -5.05 5.02
C ASN A 238 22.92 -6.40 5.69
N VAL A 239 22.76 -6.48 7.01
CA VAL A 239 23.00 -7.71 7.79
C VAL A 239 21.75 -8.01 8.63
N THR A 240 21.48 -9.28 8.92
CA THR A 240 20.35 -9.73 9.77
C THR A 240 18.94 -9.41 9.25
N ILE A 241 18.79 -9.02 7.98
CA ILE A 241 17.48 -8.67 7.39
C ILE A 241 16.50 -9.84 7.48
N ASN A 242 16.94 -11.06 7.13
CA ASN A 242 16.10 -12.26 7.19
C ASN A 242 15.66 -12.57 8.63
N TYR A 243 16.55 -12.35 9.60
CA TYR A 243 16.22 -12.49 11.02
C TYR A 243 15.11 -11.53 11.44
N LEU A 244 15.18 -10.27 11.00
CA LEU A 244 14.15 -9.27 11.30
C LEU A 244 12.81 -9.57 10.60
N ILE A 245 12.85 -10.08 9.37
CA ILE A 245 11.66 -10.55 8.66
C ILE A 245 10.97 -11.68 9.43
N LEU A 246 11.72 -12.63 9.98
CA LEU A 246 11.16 -13.67 10.85
C LEU A 246 10.56 -13.11 12.13
N THR A 247 11.19 -12.10 12.76
CA THR A 247 10.61 -11.44 13.95
C THR A 247 9.36 -10.64 13.62
N LEU A 248 9.23 -10.09 12.41
CA LEU A 248 8.04 -9.38 11.94
C LEU A 248 6.84 -10.32 11.76
N ILE A 249 7.06 -11.63 11.57
CA ILE A 249 5.98 -12.64 11.59
C ILE A 249 5.27 -12.61 12.96
N CYS A 250 5.98 -12.29 14.04
CA CYS A 250 5.37 -12.16 15.37
C CYS A 250 4.36 -11.02 15.46
N GLU A 251 4.54 -10.00 14.63
CA GLU A 251 3.62 -8.86 14.53
C GLU A 251 2.39 -9.17 13.68
N LEU A 252 2.28 -10.35 13.04
CA LEU A 252 1.03 -10.79 12.38
C LEU A 252 -0.16 -10.86 13.36
N HIS A 253 0.12 -10.99 14.66
CA HIS A 253 -0.92 -10.95 15.68
C HIS A 253 -1.62 -9.58 15.75
N SER A 254 -0.92 -8.48 15.49
CA SER A 254 -1.48 -7.13 15.61
C SER A 254 -2.60 -6.86 14.59
N ILE A 255 -2.56 -7.51 13.42
CA ILE A 255 -3.61 -7.39 12.38
C ILE A 255 -4.96 -7.81 12.93
N PHE A 256 -5.02 -8.95 13.63
CA PHE A 256 -6.26 -9.44 14.24
C PHE A 256 -6.75 -8.50 15.35
N LEU A 257 -5.84 -7.80 16.02
CA LEU A 257 -6.19 -6.76 16.99
C LEU A 257 -6.74 -5.50 16.31
N HIS A 258 -6.19 -5.08 15.16
CA HIS A 258 -6.72 -3.97 14.37
C HIS A 258 -8.09 -4.30 13.79
N VAL A 259 -8.26 -5.48 13.20
CA VAL A 259 -9.56 -5.97 12.70
C VAL A 259 -10.61 -6.00 13.82
N ARG A 260 -10.22 -6.46 15.02
CA ARG A 260 -11.08 -6.42 16.20
C ARG A 260 -11.47 -5.00 16.60
N LYS A 261 -10.54 -4.05 16.52
CA LYS A 261 -10.79 -2.64 16.85
C LYS A 261 -11.77 -2.03 15.85
N VAL A 262 -11.53 -2.21 14.55
CA VAL A 262 -12.43 -1.81 13.45
C VAL A 262 -13.83 -2.41 13.62
N ARG A 263 -13.94 -3.72 13.86
CA ARG A 263 -15.24 -4.38 14.11
C ARG A 263 -15.99 -3.77 15.30
N ARG A 264 -15.29 -3.48 16.39
CA ARG A 264 -15.89 -2.88 17.59
C ARG A 264 -16.39 -1.46 17.35
N MET A 265 -15.74 -0.71 16.47
CA MET A 265 -16.19 0.62 16.07
C MET A 265 -17.41 0.58 15.17
N ALA A 266 -17.45 -0.40 14.25
CA ALA A 266 -18.61 -0.72 13.42
C ALA A 266 -19.84 -1.20 14.21
N GLY A 267 -19.82 -1.16 15.56
CA GLY A 267 -20.94 -1.48 16.42
C GLY A 267 -21.18 -2.97 16.67
N VAL A 268 -20.41 -3.85 16.01
CA VAL A 268 -20.57 -5.31 16.14
C VAL A 268 -19.87 -5.80 17.41
N ARG A 269 -20.58 -5.73 18.54
CA ARG A 269 -20.07 -6.12 19.87
C ARG A 269 -20.70 -7.38 20.44
N ASP A 270 -21.68 -7.96 19.77
CA ASP A 270 -22.42 -9.12 20.29
C ASP A 270 -21.54 -10.37 20.39
N ALA A 271 -21.29 -10.81 21.63
CA ALA A 271 -20.50 -12.01 21.92
C ALA A 271 -21.17 -13.30 21.42
N LYS A 272 -22.46 -13.29 21.11
CA LYS A 272 -23.18 -14.45 20.56
C LYS A 272 -22.95 -14.63 19.06
N SER A 273 -22.54 -13.58 18.34
CA SER A 273 -22.30 -13.64 16.89
C SER A 273 -21.13 -14.58 16.55
N THR A 274 -21.33 -15.39 15.51
CA THR A 274 -20.32 -16.33 14.99
C THR A 274 -19.04 -15.61 14.58
N VAL A 275 -19.14 -14.39 14.03
CA VAL A 275 -17.99 -13.57 13.62
C VAL A 275 -17.08 -13.28 14.81
N VAL A 276 -17.67 -12.98 15.97
CA VAL A 276 -16.93 -12.65 17.20
C VAL A 276 -16.24 -13.88 17.78
N LYS A 277 -16.87 -15.06 17.70
CA LYS A 277 -16.27 -16.32 18.13
C LYS A 277 -15.11 -16.74 17.24
N VAL A 278 -15.27 -16.65 15.92
CA VAL A 278 -14.21 -16.96 14.95
C VAL A 278 -13.04 -16.01 15.15
N GLU A 279 -13.28 -14.69 15.24
CA GLU A 279 -12.21 -13.72 15.50
C GLU A 279 -11.48 -14.03 16.81
N TRP A 280 -12.21 -14.36 17.88
CA TRP A 280 -11.60 -14.73 19.16
C TRP A 280 -10.72 -15.97 19.04
N MET A 281 -11.19 -17.02 18.36
CA MET A 281 -10.42 -18.24 18.13
C MET A 281 -9.16 -17.96 17.31
N VAL A 282 -9.30 -17.24 16.20
CA VAL A 282 -8.17 -16.88 15.32
C VAL A 282 -7.15 -16.04 16.08
N ASN A 283 -7.59 -15.07 16.88
CA ASN A 283 -6.70 -14.24 17.68
C ASN A 283 -5.87 -15.06 18.69
N TRP A 284 -6.48 -16.07 19.33
CA TRP A 284 -5.79 -16.99 20.22
C TRP A 284 -4.80 -17.89 19.49
N ILE A 285 -5.21 -18.47 18.35
CA ILE A 285 -4.34 -19.31 17.53
C ILE A 285 -3.13 -18.50 17.07
N THR A 286 -3.35 -17.31 16.51
CA THR A 286 -2.28 -16.43 16.07
C THR A 286 -1.38 -16.01 17.23
N PHE A 287 -1.92 -15.74 18.43
CA PHE A 287 -1.10 -15.44 19.60
C PHE A 287 -0.12 -16.57 19.94
N PHE A 288 -0.61 -17.82 20.00
CA PHE A 288 0.26 -18.95 20.33
C PHE A 288 1.28 -19.27 19.23
N VAL A 289 0.86 -19.21 17.96
CA VAL A 289 1.73 -19.53 16.83
C VAL A 289 2.72 -18.40 16.56
N ALA A 290 2.23 -17.18 16.35
CA ALA A 290 3.06 -16.05 15.95
C ALA A 290 3.87 -15.46 17.10
N ARG A 291 3.40 -15.55 18.35
CA ARG A 291 4.09 -14.95 19.50
C ARG A 291 4.76 -15.99 20.40
N LEU A 292 4.05 -17.02 20.87
CA LEU A 292 4.68 -17.96 21.81
C LEU A 292 5.73 -18.84 21.11
N ALA A 293 5.39 -19.50 20.01
CA ALA A 293 6.31 -20.41 19.34
C ALA A 293 7.54 -19.70 18.76
N SER A 294 7.36 -18.55 18.12
CA SER A 294 8.45 -17.76 17.55
C SER A 294 9.44 -17.28 18.62
N HIS A 295 8.96 -16.73 19.74
CA HIS A 295 9.83 -16.26 20.82
C HIS A 295 10.55 -17.43 21.50
N ILE A 296 9.91 -18.60 21.65
CA ILE A 296 10.57 -19.82 22.14
C ILE A 296 11.69 -20.23 21.19
N LEU A 297 11.42 -20.31 19.88
CA LEU A 297 12.40 -20.71 18.87
C LEU A 297 13.59 -19.74 18.81
N ILE A 298 13.31 -18.43 18.80
CA ILE A 298 14.34 -17.40 18.81
C ILE A 298 15.17 -17.48 20.09
N THR A 299 14.54 -17.55 21.27
CA THR A 299 15.24 -17.60 22.56
C THR A 299 16.10 -18.85 22.68
N TYR A 300 15.56 -20.01 22.29
CA TYR A 300 16.30 -21.28 22.25
C TYR A 300 17.54 -21.16 21.36
N LYS A 301 17.38 -20.60 20.16
CA LYS A 301 18.48 -20.45 19.19
C LYS A 301 19.53 -19.46 19.66
N THR A 302 19.13 -18.31 20.21
CA THR A 302 20.05 -17.33 20.82
C THR A 302 20.81 -17.92 21.99
N CYS A 303 20.14 -18.69 22.85
CA CYS A 303 20.77 -19.39 23.98
C CYS A 303 21.82 -20.41 23.48
N MET A 304 21.47 -21.21 22.47
CA MET A 304 22.38 -22.18 21.88
C MET A 304 23.62 -21.52 21.26
N ASN A 305 23.47 -20.37 20.61
CA ASN A 305 24.61 -19.64 20.06
C ASN A 305 25.50 -19.04 21.13
N LEU A 306 24.91 -18.48 22.19
CA LEU A 306 25.67 -17.98 23.34
C LEU A 306 26.51 -19.11 23.95
N LEU A 307 25.92 -20.29 24.12
CA LEU A 307 26.62 -21.47 24.60
C LEU A 307 27.79 -21.85 23.68
N ASN A 308 27.58 -21.81 22.35
CA ASN A 308 28.64 -22.07 21.36
C ASN A 308 29.78 -21.04 21.41
N VAL A 309 29.48 -19.77 21.68
CA VAL A 309 30.50 -18.72 21.86
C VAL A 309 31.33 -18.97 23.13
N PHE A 310 30.69 -19.36 24.23
CA PHE A 310 31.39 -19.72 25.46
C PHE A 310 32.30 -20.94 25.24
N LEU A 311 31.80 -21.99 24.58
CA LEU A 311 32.62 -23.14 24.19
C LEU A 311 33.80 -22.74 23.29
N GLY A 312 33.57 -21.85 22.31
CA GLY A 312 34.62 -21.34 21.43
C GLY A 312 35.71 -20.56 22.17
N LEU A 313 35.33 -19.73 23.16
CA LEU A 313 36.28 -19.03 24.02
C LEU A 313 37.10 -19.98 24.88
N ASP A 314 36.47 -21.03 25.42
CA ASP A 314 37.16 -22.02 26.25
C ASP A 314 38.09 -22.91 25.42
N LEU A 315 37.70 -23.30 24.21
CA LEU A 315 38.58 -23.97 23.24
C LEU A 315 39.75 -23.08 22.81
N LEU A 316 39.52 -21.79 22.58
CA LEU A 316 40.59 -20.83 22.25
C LEU A 316 41.58 -20.69 23.42
N LYS A 317 41.09 -20.63 24.66
CA LYS A 317 41.92 -20.62 25.87
C LYS A 317 42.72 -21.92 26.01
N ALA A 318 42.11 -23.07 25.75
CA ALA A 318 42.77 -24.38 25.78
C ALA A 318 43.88 -24.47 24.72
N TYR A 319 43.58 -24.10 23.47
CA TYR A 319 44.54 -24.07 22.37
C TYR A 319 45.72 -23.12 22.65
N ARG A 320 45.45 -21.93 23.20
CA ARG A 320 46.50 -20.98 23.59
C ARG A 320 47.40 -21.53 24.69
N ARG A 321 46.83 -22.27 25.65
CA ARG A 321 47.59 -22.91 26.73
C ARG A 321 48.51 -23.99 26.16
N GLU A 322 47.99 -24.87 25.32
CA GLU A 322 48.77 -25.95 24.71
C GLU A 322 49.89 -25.43 23.80
N LYS A 323 49.63 -24.38 23.00
CA LYS A 323 50.67 -23.73 22.18
C LYS A 323 51.79 -23.13 23.02
N ASN A 324 51.45 -22.48 24.14
CA ASN A 324 52.44 -21.92 25.06
C ASN A 324 53.26 -23.02 25.76
N ASP A 325 52.64 -24.16 26.09
CA ASP A 325 53.32 -25.32 26.65
C ASP A 325 54.24 -26.01 25.62
N GLN A 326 53.87 -26.02 24.34
CA GLN A 326 54.72 -26.50 23.25
C GLN A 326 55.96 -25.61 23.06
N LEU A 327 55.78 -24.28 23.08
CA LEU A 327 56.89 -23.32 23.00
C LEU A 327 57.88 -23.46 24.16
N LYS A 328 57.38 -23.62 25.40
CA LYS A 328 58.22 -23.86 26.57
C LYS A 328 58.97 -25.19 26.56
N ARG A 329 58.52 -26.18 25.78
CA ARG A 329 59.21 -27.47 25.61
C ARG A 329 60.28 -27.43 24.52
N GLN A 330 60.35 -26.36 23.73
CA GLN A 330 61.33 -26.17 22.66
C GLN A 330 62.46 -25.20 23.03
N GLU A 331 62.38 -24.53 24.18
CA GLU A 331 63.45 -23.74 24.83
C GLU A 331 64.24 -24.60 25.82
#